data_AF-A0A0C9UZW7-F1
#
_entry.id   AF-A0A0C9UZW7-F1
#
_cell.length_a   1.000
_cell.length_b   1.000
_cell.length_c   1.000
_cell.angle_alpha   90.00
_cell.angle_beta   90.00
_cell.angle_gamma   90.00
#
_symmetry.space_group_name_H-M   'P 1'
#
loop_
_entity.id
_entity.type
_entity.pdbx_description
1 polymer ?
#
loop_
_entity_poly.entity_id
_entity_poly.type
_entity_poly.pdbx_seq_one_letter_code
_entity_poly.pdbx_strand_id
1 'polypeptide(L)'
;MHPSSFARLPSPLRQLIHVQTRYASTSSSQTDHTKPPFPFPPHRNPTPHEIFHLRRGATPGEIKARYYELVRFHHPDCAAARTLPPATSHSRFQAISDAYAILSGKRQATLSASSPDADIYEEIARRKRAQWRAPAGSDEFGYGPDVWDKKDKEAIDQGMIVIIIGFVLMITIIPISLLSPFGMRYKRHNEAAKNLTEARREAREVAEVRRLALIQHTSSGKDERCGTLDGG
;
A
#
# COMPACT_ATOMS: atom_id res chain seq x y z
N MET A 1 -51.66 64.28 -26.91
CA MET A 1 -52.12 63.83 -25.57
C MET A 1 -51.32 62.59 -25.19
N HIS A 2 -50.77 62.59 -23.97
CA HIS A 2 -49.98 61.56 -23.24
C HIS A 2 -50.42 60.08 -23.42
N PRO A 3 -49.70 59.05 -22.90
CA PRO A 3 -48.39 59.02 -22.23
C PRO A 3 -47.46 57.82 -22.60
N SER A 4 -46.17 57.98 -22.24
CA SER A 4 -45.31 57.08 -21.44
C SER A 4 -45.48 55.55 -21.48
N SER A 5 -44.41 54.80 -21.73
CA SER A 5 -43.97 53.75 -20.78
C SER A 5 -42.53 53.24 -21.03
N PHE A 6 -41.67 53.57 -20.07
CA PHE A 6 -40.52 52.83 -19.50
C PHE A 6 -39.62 51.94 -20.36
N ALA A 7 -38.36 52.40 -20.39
CA ALA A 7 -37.13 51.68 -20.66
C ALA A 7 -37.02 50.35 -19.88
N ARG A 8 -36.55 49.30 -20.57
CA ARG A 8 -36.07 48.06 -19.96
C ARG A 8 -34.62 47.84 -20.38
N LEU A 9 -33.75 47.82 -19.38
CA LEU A 9 -32.30 47.63 -19.45
C LEU A 9 -31.93 46.29 -20.12
N PRO A 10 -30.86 46.24 -20.94
CA PRO A 10 -30.24 44.99 -21.37
C PRO A 10 -28.96 44.69 -20.58
N SER A 11 -28.72 43.41 -20.27
CA SER A 11 -27.41 42.72 -20.17
C SER A 11 -27.52 41.47 -19.26
N PRO A 12 -26.54 40.55 -19.23
CA PRO A 12 -25.81 39.89 -20.32
C PRO A 12 -25.66 38.36 -20.09
N LEU A 13 -24.87 37.69 -20.95
CA LEU A 13 -24.20 36.38 -20.76
C LEU A 13 -24.98 35.10 -21.09
N ARG A 14 -24.90 34.66 -22.35
CA ARG A 14 -25.04 33.24 -22.70
C ARG A 14 -23.68 32.71 -23.16
N GLN A 15 -23.07 31.96 -22.25
CA GLN A 15 -21.83 31.24 -22.43
C GLN A 15 -21.97 30.12 -23.47
N LEU A 16 -20.86 29.90 -24.19
CA LEU A 16 -20.50 28.67 -24.88
C LEU A 16 -20.87 27.42 -24.06
N ILE A 17 -21.37 26.37 -24.73
CA ILE A 17 -20.76 25.03 -24.77
C ILE A 17 -21.44 24.24 -25.89
N HIS A 18 -20.61 23.78 -26.82
CA HIS A 18 -20.97 22.89 -27.90
C HIS A 18 -21.37 21.50 -27.40
N VAL A 19 -22.33 20.94 -28.12
CA VAL A 19 -22.84 19.58 -28.15
C VAL A 19 -21.74 18.52 -28.01
N GLN A 20 -21.91 17.58 -27.06
CA GLN A 20 -21.39 16.23 -27.23
C GLN A 20 -22.46 15.18 -26.90
N THR A 21 -22.82 14.49 -27.97
CA THR A 21 -23.65 13.30 -28.16
C THR A 21 -23.79 12.36 -26.98
N ARG A 22 -25.06 12.11 -26.64
CA ARG A 22 -25.53 11.03 -25.77
C ARG A 22 -25.29 9.67 -26.45
N TYR A 23 -24.54 8.80 -25.79
CA TYR A 23 -24.74 7.35 -25.86
C TYR A 23 -24.71 6.78 -24.44
N ALA A 24 -25.64 7.24 -23.61
CA ALA A 24 -26.02 6.54 -22.39
C ALA A 24 -27.12 5.53 -22.78
N SER A 25 -26.72 4.32 -23.17
CA SER A 25 -27.61 3.17 -23.13
C SER A 25 -27.58 2.60 -21.72
N THR A 26 -28.21 3.29 -20.77
CA THR A 26 -28.63 2.63 -19.53
C THR A 26 -29.94 1.94 -19.87
N SER A 27 -29.85 0.66 -20.20
CA SER A 27 -30.99 -0.24 -20.26
C SER A 27 -31.74 -0.17 -18.92
N SER A 28 -32.81 0.62 -18.90
CA SER A 28 -33.81 0.67 -17.84
C SER A 28 -34.56 -0.66 -17.84
N SER A 29 -33.92 -1.69 -17.27
CA SER A 29 -34.57 -2.93 -16.88
C SER A 29 -34.97 -2.78 -15.43
N GLN A 30 -36.19 -2.29 -15.26
CA GLN A 30 -36.98 -2.38 -14.04
C GLN A 30 -36.91 -3.83 -13.56
N THR A 31 -36.04 -4.11 -12.59
CA THR A 31 -35.83 -5.47 -12.08
C THR A 31 -36.13 -5.46 -10.59
N ASP A 32 -37.03 -6.37 -10.22
CA ASP A 32 -37.20 -6.89 -8.87
C ASP A 32 -35.86 -6.88 -8.12
N HIS A 33 -35.79 -6.19 -6.99
CA HIS A 33 -34.59 -6.04 -6.16
C HIS A 33 -34.08 -7.39 -5.58
N THR A 34 -34.80 -8.47 -5.84
CA THR A 34 -34.52 -9.85 -5.42
C THR A 34 -33.69 -10.64 -6.43
N LYS A 35 -33.49 -10.16 -7.67
CA LYS A 35 -32.70 -10.88 -8.69
C LYS A 35 -31.35 -10.18 -8.94
N PRO A 36 -30.23 -10.94 -8.97
CA PRO A 36 -28.93 -10.35 -9.26
C PRO A 36 -28.92 -9.79 -10.70
N PRO A 37 -28.42 -8.57 -10.93
CA PRO A 37 -28.39 -7.94 -12.25
C PRO A 37 -27.54 -8.72 -13.27
N PHE A 38 -26.61 -9.55 -12.79
CA PHE A 38 -25.74 -10.42 -13.59
C PHE A 38 -25.78 -11.85 -13.02
N PRO A 39 -26.65 -12.74 -13.52
CA PRO A 39 -26.75 -14.10 -13.02
C PRO A 39 -25.51 -14.92 -13.40
N PHE A 40 -25.09 -15.84 -12.53
CA PHE A 40 -23.97 -16.72 -12.83
C PHE A 40 -24.32 -17.69 -13.98
N PRO A 41 -23.41 -17.95 -14.94
CA PRO A 41 -23.69 -18.85 -16.07
C PRO A 41 -24.10 -20.27 -15.62
N PRO A 42 -25.08 -20.92 -16.27
CA PRO A 42 -25.61 -22.22 -15.84
C PRO A 42 -24.75 -23.43 -16.24
N HIS A 43 -23.75 -23.25 -17.12
CA HIS A 43 -22.91 -24.33 -17.60
C HIS A 43 -21.66 -24.55 -16.74
N ARG A 44 -21.09 -25.76 -16.82
CA ARG A 44 -20.03 -26.24 -15.92
C ARG A 44 -18.71 -25.47 -16.04
N ASN A 45 -18.38 -24.97 -17.24
CA ASN A 45 -17.10 -24.33 -17.55
C ASN A 45 -17.31 -22.98 -18.26
N PRO A 46 -17.73 -21.92 -17.55
CA PRO A 46 -17.87 -20.60 -18.13
C PRO A 46 -16.53 -19.93 -18.38
N THR A 47 -16.42 -19.24 -19.51
CA THR A 47 -15.25 -18.45 -19.82
C THR A 47 -15.20 -17.20 -18.93
N PRO A 48 -14.01 -16.64 -18.63
CA PRO A 48 -13.91 -15.44 -17.80
C PRO A 48 -14.74 -14.26 -18.31
N HIS A 49 -14.82 -14.09 -19.63
CA HIS A 49 -15.62 -13.05 -20.28
C HIS A 49 -17.14 -13.28 -20.11
N GLU A 50 -17.59 -14.54 -20.14
CA GLU A 50 -18.99 -14.91 -19.90
C GLU A 50 -19.39 -14.67 -18.45
N ILE A 51 -18.52 -15.04 -17.48
CA ILE A 51 -18.78 -14.78 -16.05
C ILE A 51 -18.98 -13.27 -15.83
N PHE A 52 -18.16 -12.43 -16.47
CA PHE A 52 -18.24 -10.98 -16.30
C PHE A 52 -19.27 -10.32 -17.21
N HIS A 53 -19.89 -11.06 -18.13
CA HIS A 53 -20.82 -10.50 -19.11
C HIS A 53 -20.18 -9.32 -19.87
N LEU A 54 -18.90 -9.47 -20.21
CA LEU A 54 -18.09 -8.46 -20.90
C LEU A 54 -17.64 -8.98 -22.26
N ARG A 55 -17.52 -8.06 -23.24
CA ARG A 55 -16.97 -8.40 -24.55
C ARG A 55 -15.47 -8.72 -24.42
N ARG A 56 -14.96 -9.56 -25.33
CA ARG A 56 -13.52 -9.75 -25.53
C ARG A 56 -12.90 -8.40 -25.92
N GLY A 57 -11.93 -7.91 -25.14
CA GLY A 57 -11.35 -6.56 -25.29
C GLY A 57 -11.89 -5.50 -24.32
N ALA A 58 -12.67 -5.88 -23.30
CA ALA A 58 -13.07 -4.98 -22.23
C ALA A 58 -11.85 -4.34 -21.54
N THR A 59 -12.00 -3.08 -21.12
CA THR A 59 -10.92 -2.34 -20.47
C THR A 59 -10.68 -2.84 -19.04
N PRO A 60 -9.47 -2.66 -18.47
CA PRO A 60 -9.20 -3.03 -17.07
C PRO A 60 -10.15 -2.36 -16.07
N GLY A 61 -10.60 -1.13 -16.37
CA GLY A 61 -11.58 -0.41 -15.56
C GLY A 61 -12.94 -1.10 -15.53
N GLU A 62 -13.45 -1.53 -16.68
CA GLU A 62 -14.72 -2.26 -16.81
C GLU A 62 -14.66 -3.63 -16.12
N ILE A 63 -13.55 -4.34 -16.28
CA ILE A 63 -13.30 -5.63 -15.61
C ILE A 63 -13.34 -5.46 -14.09
N LYS A 64 -12.67 -4.43 -13.57
CA LYS A 64 -12.66 -4.12 -12.13
C LYS A 64 -14.03 -3.70 -11.62
N ALA A 65 -14.74 -2.85 -12.35
CA ALA A 65 -16.10 -2.43 -12.00
C ALA A 65 -17.04 -3.63 -11.88
N ARG A 66 -17.06 -4.50 -12.90
CA ARG A 66 -17.90 -5.70 -12.90
C ARG A 66 -17.52 -6.70 -11.81
N TYR A 67 -16.24 -6.84 -11.52
CA TYR A 67 -15.76 -7.68 -10.42
C TYR A 67 -16.38 -7.26 -9.08
N TYR A 68 -16.38 -5.96 -8.74
CA TYR A 68 -16.99 -5.49 -7.49
C TYR A 68 -18.51 -5.72 -7.44
N GLU A 69 -19.21 -5.52 -8.56
CA GLU A 69 -20.64 -5.80 -8.63
C GLU A 69 -20.95 -7.27 -8.39
N LEU A 70 -20.26 -8.19 -9.07
CA LEU A 70 -20.44 -9.63 -8.91
C LEU A 70 -20.10 -10.10 -7.48
N VAL A 71 -18.97 -9.64 -6.94
CA VAL A 71 -18.56 -10.00 -5.57
C VAL A 71 -19.60 -9.54 -4.55
N ARG A 72 -20.20 -8.35 -4.72
CA ARG A 72 -21.24 -7.86 -3.79
C ARG A 72 -22.44 -8.82 -3.67
N PHE A 73 -22.81 -9.51 -4.74
CA PHE A 73 -23.92 -10.48 -4.72
C PHE A 73 -23.49 -11.92 -4.43
N HIS A 74 -22.27 -12.31 -4.82
CA HIS A 74 -21.78 -13.69 -4.71
C HIS A 74 -20.82 -13.95 -3.54
N HIS A 75 -20.47 -12.93 -2.74
CA HIS A 75 -19.66 -13.14 -1.53
C HIS A 75 -20.40 -14.06 -0.55
N PRO A 76 -19.73 -15.05 0.07
CA PRO A 76 -20.37 -16.01 0.98
C PRO A 76 -21.10 -15.33 2.17
N ASP A 77 -20.63 -14.14 2.58
CA ASP A 77 -21.25 -13.40 3.68
C ASP A 77 -22.51 -12.59 3.28
N CYS A 78 -22.79 -12.45 1.98
CA CYS A 78 -23.94 -11.69 1.49
C CYS A 78 -25.25 -12.45 1.69
N ALA A 79 -26.34 -11.74 2.04
CA ALA A 79 -27.66 -12.32 2.23
C ALA A 79 -28.16 -13.11 1.00
N ALA A 80 -27.86 -12.63 -0.21
CA ALA A 80 -28.22 -13.30 -1.46
C ALA A 80 -27.44 -14.61 -1.71
N ALA A 81 -26.26 -14.76 -1.12
CA ALA A 81 -25.44 -15.96 -1.23
C ALA A 81 -25.81 -17.02 -0.19
N ARG A 82 -26.30 -16.61 0.98
CA ARG A 82 -26.76 -17.51 2.06
C ARG A 82 -28.01 -18.32 1.71
N THR A 83 -28.79 -17.88 0.72
CA THR A 83 -29.94 -18.64 0.21
C THR A 83 -29.51 -19.82 -0.67
N LEU A 84 -28.26 -19.83 -1.14
CA LEU A 84 -27.69 -20.91 -1.92
C LEU A 84 -26.95 -21.90 -1.02
N PRO A 85 -26.78 -23.17 -1.45
CA PRO A 85 -25.91 -24.11 -0.76
C PRO A 85 -24.48 -23.54 -0.60
N PRO A 86 -23.84 -23.71 0.57
CA PRO A 86 -22.51 -23.15 0.83
C PRO A 86 -21.45 -23.54 -0.23
N ALA A 87 -21.48 -24.80 -0.69
CA ALA A 87 -20.59 -25.29 -1.74
C ALA A 87 -20.77 -24.53 -3.06
N THR A 88 -22.01 -24.19 -3.44
CA THR A 88 -22.31 -23.46 -4.67
C THR A 88 -21.91 -21.99 -4.56
N SER A 89 -22.18 -21.34 -3.42
CA SER A 89 -21.74 -19.96 -3.18
C SER A 89 -20.21 -19.85 -3.26
N HIS A 90 -19.50 -20.75 -2.57
CA HIS A 90 -18.05 -20.75 -2.56
C HIS A 90 -17.46 -21.03 -3.94
N SER A 91 -17.99 -22.03 -4.67
CA SER A 91 -17.57 -22.34 -6.03
C SER A 91 -17.77 -21.17 -7.00
N ARG A 92 -18.90 -20.45 -6.90
CA ARG A 92 -19.16 -19.25 -7.72
C ARG A 92 -18.18 -18.13 -7.40
N PHE A 93 -17.92 -17.88 -6.12
CA PHE A 93 -16.97 -16.87 -5.69
C PHE A 93 -15.55 -17.18 -6.20
N GLN A 94 -15.09 -18.43 -6.06
CA GLN A 94 -13.82 -18.88 -6.61
C GLN A 94 -13.73 -18.67 -8.14
N ALA A 95 -14.77 -19.05 -8.88
CA ALA A 95 -14.81 -18.85 -10.34
C ALA A 95 -14.72 -17.37 -10.74
N ILE A 96 -15.36 -16.47 -9.98
CA ILE A 96 -15.29 -15.02 -10.19
C ILE A 96 -13.87 -14.50 -9.92
N SER A 97 -13.23 -14.93 -8.82
CA SER A 97 -11.85 -14.56 -8.48
C SER A 97 -10.85 -15.06 -9.52
N ASP A 98 -11.00 -16.30 -9.99
CA ASP A 98 -10.16 -16.90 -11.02
C ASP A 98 -10.30 -16.16 -12.35
N ALA A 99 -11.54 -15.83 -12.74
CA ALA A 99 -11.82 -15.05 -13.94
C ALA A 99 -11.16 -13.67 -13.89
N TYR A 100 -11.22 -12.98 -12.74
CA TYR A 100 -10.54 -11.71 -12.53
C TYR A 100 -9.01 -11.85 -12.69
N ALA A 101 -8.41 -12.88 -12.10
CA ALA A 101 -6.97 -13.12 -12.18
C ALA A 101 -6.49 -13.39 -13.62
N ILE A 102 -7.32 -14.06 -14.43
CA ILE A 102 -7.04 -14.31 -15.86
C ILE A 102 -7.16 -13.00 -16.65
N LEU A 103 -8.27 -12.28 -16.51
CA LEU A 103 -8.56 -11.07 -17.30
C LEU A 103 -7.69 -9.87 -16.95
N SER A 104 -7.23 -9.78 -15.70
CA SER A 104 -6.31 -8.73 -15.25
C SER A 104 -4.84 -9.02 -15.62
N GLY A 105 -4.54 -10.16 -16.23
CA GLY A 105 -3.18 -10.58 -16.55
C GLY A 105 -2.34 -11.00 -15.33
N LYS A 106 -2.90 -10.98 -14.12
CA LYS A 106 -2.19 -11.35 -12.87
C LYS A 106 -1.72 -12.80 -12.91
N ARG A 107 -2.52 -13.71 -13.49
CA ARG A 107 -2.16 -15.13 -13.66
C ARG A 107 -1.10 -15.36 -14.74
N GLN A 108 -1.04 -14.49 -15.76
CA GLN A 108 0.03 -14.54 -16.77
C GLN A 108 1.34 -13.95 -16.23
N ALA A 109 1.27 -12.91 -15.39
CA ALA A 109 2.43 -12.40 -14.66
C ALA A 109 3.07 -13.46 -13.75
N THR A 110 2.26 -14.32 -13.09
CA THR A 110 2.77 -15.45 -12.29
C THR A 110 3.35 -16.61 -13.12
N LEU A 111 2.99 -16.72 -14.40
CA LEU A 111 3.50 -17.76 -15.31
C LEU A 111 4.70 -17.27 -16.15
N SER A 112 4.81 -15.96 -16.40
CA SER A 112 5.83 -15.36 -17.26
C SER A 112 6.96 -14.67 -16.50
N ALA A 113 6.81 -14.43 -15.20
CA ALA A 113 7.91 -14.04 -14.33
C ALA A 113 8.24 -15.23 -13.44
N SER A 114 9.51 -15.58 -13.35
CA SER A 114 10.07 -16.36 -12.25
C SER A 114 9.80 -15.62 -10.93
N SER A 115 8.58 -15.77 -10.42
CA SER A 115 8.16 -15.25 -9.13
C SER A 115 8.77 -16.19 -8.07
N PRO A 116 9.48 -15.69 -7.05
CA PRO A 116 9.99 -16.53 -5.96
C PRO A 116 8.92 -17.42 -5.32
N ASP A 117 7.66 -17.01 -5.38
CA ASP A 117 6.53 -17.80 -4.89
C ASP A 117 6.19 -18.99 -5.81
N ALA A 118 6.38 -18.87 -7.12
CA ALA A 118 6.13 -19.96 -8.06
C ALA A 118 7.08 -21.14 -7.83
N ASP A 119 8.36 -20.88 -7.56
CA ASP A 119 9.35 -21.88 -7.15
C ASP A 119 8.94 -22.58 -5.83
N ILE A 120 8.39 -21.81 -4.88
CA ILE A 120 7.91 -22.35 -3.60
C ILE A 120 6.68 -23.25 -3.80
N TYR A 121 5.69 -22.81 -4.57
CA TYR A 121 4.50 -23.61 -4.86
C TYR A 121 4.84 -24.88 -5.68
N GLU A 122 5.81 -24.79 -6.59
CA GLU A 122 6.26 -25.92 -7.39
C GLU A 122 7.07 -26.93 -6.55
N GLU A 123 7.94 -26.47 -5.65
CA GLU A 123 8.67 -27.29 -4.68
C GLU A 123 7.72 -27.98 -3.69
N ILE A 124 6.68 -27.29 -3.21
CA ILE A 124 5.63 -27.90 -2.37
C ILE A 124 4.87 -28.97 -3.15
N ALA A 125 4.51 -28.71 -4.40
CA ALA A 125 3.83 -29.69 -5.25
C ALA A 125 4.72 -30.91 -5.56
N ARG A 126 6.03 -30.71 -5.71
CA ARG A 126 7.02 -31.77 -5.91
C ARG A 126 7.12 -32.69 -4.69
N ARG A 127 7.25 -32.12 -3.49
CA ARG A 127 7.30 -32.89 -2.22
C ARG A 127 6.03 -33.69 -1.99
N LYS A 128 4.88 -33.07 -2.26
CA LYS A 128 3.59 -33.75 -2.14
C LYS A 128 3.53 -34.96 -3.07
N ARG A 129 3.93 -34.83 -4.35
CA ARG A 129 3.96 -35.96 -5.30
C ARG A 129 4.98 -37.05 -4.93
N ALA A 130 6.11 -36.69 -4.31
CA ALA A 130 7.09 -37.66 -3.82
C ALA A 130 6.55 -38.46 -2.62
N GLN A 131 5.82 -37.82 -1.71
CA GLN A 131 5.13 -38.48 -0.59
C GLN A 131 4.05 -39.47 -1.07
N TRP A 132 3.34 -39.15 -2.17
CA TRP A 132 2.35 -40.06 -2.76
C TRP A 132 2.95 -41.22 -3.57
N ARG A 133 4.25 -41.17 -3.91
CA ARG A 133 4.95 -42.20 -4.71
C ARG A 133 5.92 -43.04 -3.88
N ALA A 134 6.22 -42.65 -2.64
CA ALA A 134 6.88 -43.53 -1.70
C ALA A 134 5.91 -44.71 -1.41
N PRO A 135 6.34 -45.97 -1.60
CA PRO A 135 5.52 -47.09 -1.16
C PRO A 135 5.29 -46.93 0.34
N ALA A 136 4.03 -47.00 0.75
CA ALA A 136 3.63 -47.11 2.15
C ALA A 136 4.27 -48.38 2.73
N GLY A 137 5.48 -48.25 3.22
CA GLY A 137 6.27 -49.30 3.81
C GLY A 137 6.00 -49.36 5.30
N SER A 138 5.28 -50.41 5.67
CA SER A 138 5.12 -51.00 7.01
C SER A 138 4.51 -50.10 8.08
N ASP A 139 3.21 -50.31 8.25
CA ASP A 139 2.64 -50.63 9.56
C ASP A 139 3.63 -51.46 10.40
N GLU A 140 4.31 -50.82 11.36
CA GLU A 140 4.87 -51.54 12.49
C GLU A 140 4.75 -50.67 13.74
N PHE A 141 3.78 -51.04 14.58
CA PHE A 141 3.43 -50.51 15.90
C PHE A 141 2.48 -49.28 16.01
N GLY A 142 1.17 -49.59 15.97
CA GLY A 142 0.28 -49.24 17.09
C GLY A 142 -0.66 -48.04 16.93
N TYR A 143 -1.71 -48.19 16.11
CA TYR A 143 -2.88 -47.29 16.13
C TYR A 143 -3.77 -47.62 17.34
N GLY A 144 -3.81 -46.73 18.33
CA GLY A 144 -4.91 -46.58 19.27
C GLY A 144 -5.64 -45.24 19.00
N PRO A 145 -6.97 -45.14 19.12
CA PRO A 145 -7.76 -43.96 18.74
C PRO A 145 -7.56 -42.70 19.62
N ASP A 146 -6.52 -42.64 20.45
CA ASP A 146 -6.38 -41.67 21.54
C ASP A 146 -5.25 -40.64 21.30
N VAL A 147 -4.53 -40.74 20.17
CA VAL A 147 -3.28 -39.98 19.94
C VAL A 147 -3.51 -38.60 19.30
N TRP A 148 -4.69 -38.37 18.71
CA TRP A 148 -5.09 -37.07 18.16
C TRP A 148 -5.39 -36.01 19.22
N ASP A 149 -5.43 -36.37 20.51
CA ASP A 149 -5.79 -35.43 21.58
C ASP A 149 -4.58 -34.67 22.16
N LYS A 150 -3.35 -35.20 22.06
CA LYS A 150 -2.19 -34.59 22.77
C LYS A 150 -1.35 -33.66 21.88
N LYS A 151 -1.10 -34.06 20.63
CA LYS A 151 -0.22 -33.31 19.72
C LYS A 151 -0.87 -32.01 19.22
N ASP A 152 -2.19 -32.03 19.05
CA ASP A 152 -2.98 -30.88 18.62
C ASP A 152 -3.18 -29.88 19.77
N LYS A 153 -3.33 -30.38 21.01
CA LYS A 153 -3.34 -29.55 22.23
C LYS A 153 -2.00 -28.86 22.46
N GLU A 154 -0.88 -29.55 22.26
CA GLU A 154 0.46 -28.95 22.36
C GLU A 154 0.69 -27.86 21.31
N ALA A 155 0.21 -28.02 20.08
CA ALA A 155 0.35 -27.00 19.03
C ALA A 155 -0.55 -25.77 19.28
N ILE A 156 -1.76 -25.97 19.80
CA ILE A 156 -2.68 -24.89 20.18
C ILE A 156 -2.16 -24.15 21.43
N ASP A 157 -1.68 -24.87 22.45
CA ASP A 157 -1.07 -24.28 23.65
C ASP A 157 0.23 -23.52 23.31
N GLN A 158 1.08 -24.06 22.43
CA GLN A 158 2.29 -23.34 21.98
C GLN A 158 1.96 -22.06 21.21
N GLY A 159 0.92 -22.08 20.37
CA GLY A 159 0.43 -20.88 19.68
C GLY A 159 -0.10 -19.82 20.66
N MET A 160 -0.85 -20.24 21.67
CA MET A 160 -1.37 -19.35 22.71
C MET A 160 -0.26 -18.79 23.62
N ILE A 161 0.78 -19.59 23.93
CA ILE A 161 1.94 -19.13 24.70
C ILE A 161 2.71 -18.03 23.95
N VAL A 162 2.93 -18.17 22.64
CA VAL A 162 3.60 -17.12 21.85
C VAL A 162 2.78 -15.83 21.83
N ILE A 163 1.45 -15.93 21.73
CA ILE A 163 0.55 -14.78 21.78
C ILE A 163 0.62 -14.10 23.15
N ILE A 164 0.56 -14.87 24.24
CA ILE A 164 0.64 -14.34 25.62
C ILE A 164 2.00 -13.65 25.86
N ILE A 165 3.11 -14.26 25.44
CA ILE A 165 4.44 -13.65 25.54
C ILE A 165 4.49 -12.33 24.75
N GLY A 166 3.92 -12.30 23.55
CA GLY A 166 3.80 -11.09 22.74
C GLY A 166 3.00 -9.97 23.42
N PHE A 167 1.86 -10.31 24.05
CA PHE A 167 1.05 -9.34 24.80
C PHE A 167 1.77 -8.83 26.06
N VAL A 168 2.46 -9.70 26.80
CA VAL A 168 3.24 -9.29 27.98
C VAL A 168 4.39 -8.37 27.59
N LEU A 169 5.09 -8.65 26.49
CA LEU A 169 6.13 -7.76 25.97
C LEU A 169 5.56 -6.42 25.49
N MET A 170 4.39 -6.40 24.85
CA MET A 170 3.73 -5.15 24.44
C MET A 170 3.27 -4.31 25.65
N ILE A 171 2.63 -4.94 26.64
CA ILE A 171 2.13 -4.24 27.83
C ILE A 171 3.28 -3.74 28.72
N THR A 172 4.43 -4.41 28.71
CA THR A 172 5.59 -3.97 29.51
C THR A 172 6.43 -2.93 28.79
N ILE A 173 6.70 -3.11 27.49
CA ILE A 173 7.62 -2.24 26.74
C ILE A 173 6.95 -0.92 26.31
N ILE A 174 5.68 -0.93 25.91
CA ILE A 174 4.98 0.28 25.46
C ILE A 174 4.90 1.38 26.54
N PRO A 175 4.46 1.13 27.79
CA PRO A 175 4.37 2.18 28.80
C PRO A 175 5.76 2.66 29.24
N ILE A 176 6.77 1.78 29.29
CA ILE A 176 8.16 2.17 29.57
C ILE A 176 8.71 3.06 28.44
N SER A 177 8.35 2.77 27.19
CA SER A 177 8.76 3.57 26.04
C SER A 177 8.01 4.91 25.91
N LEU A 178 6.80 5.02 26.48
CA LEU A 178 6.01 6.26 26.53
C LEU A 178 6.35 7.14 27.74
N LEU A 179 6.80 6.55 28.86
CA LEU A 179 7.25 7.30 30.05
C LEU A 179 8.76 7.62 30.03
N SER A 180 9.56 6.92 29.22
CA SER A 180 11.00 7.22 29.09
C SER A 180 11.23 8.31 28.03
N PRO A 181 11.91 9.42 28.37
CA PRO A 181 12.18 10.46 27.40
C PRO A 181 13.25 9.97 26.42
N PHE A 182 12.81 9.50 25.25
CA PHE A 182 13.63 9.30 24.04
C PHE A 182 14.26 10.62 23.50
N GLY A 183 14.44 11.65 24.35
CA GLY A 183 15.05 12.94 24.03
C GLY A 183 16.58 12.97 24.14
N MET A 184 17.26 11.82 24.24
CA MET A 184 18.72 11.79 24.48
C MET A 184 19.58 11.81 23.20
N ARG A 185 19.01 11.56 22.01
CA ARG A 185 19.76 11.63 20.74
C ARG A 185 19.79 13.02 20.08
N TYR A 186 18.85 13.91 20.41
CA TYR A 186 18.82 15.28 19.86
C TYR A 186 19.83 16.24 20.52
N LYS A 187 20.24 15.97 21.76
CA LYS A 187 21.10 16.90 22.53
C LYS A 187 22.52 17.01 21.94
N ARG A 188 23.08 15.90 21.44
CA ARG A 188 24.47 15.86 20.92
C ARG A 188 24.69 16.73 19.68
N HIS A 189 23.72 16.81 18.77
CA HIS A 189 23.87 17.63 17.55
C HIS A 189 23.71 19.13 17.83
N ASN A 190 22.89 19.49 18.82
CA ASN A 190 22.68 20.88 19.19
C ASN A 190 23.92 21.46 19.91
N GLU A 191 24.56 20.68 20.78
CA GLU A 191 25.83 21.05 21.41
C GLU A 191 26.96 21.20 20.38
N ALA A 192 27.04 20.26 19.42
CA ALA A 192 28.00 20.37 18.32
C ALA A 192 27.77 21.61 17.45
N ALA A 193 26.51 21.96 17.16
CA ALA A 193 26.17 23.16 16.41
C ALA A 193 26.55 24.45 17.17
N LYS A 194 26.28 24.51 18.48
CA LYS A 194 26.66 25.63 19.34
C LYS A 194 28.19 25.82 19.40
N ASN A 195 28.93 24.73 19.63
CA ASN A 195 30.39 24.75 19.65
C ASN A 195 30.95 25.23 18.30
N LEU A 196 30.38 24.77 17.18
CA LEU A 196 30.82 25.22 15.85
C LEU A 196 30.53 26.71 15.58
N THR A 197 29.40 27.24 16.07
CA THR A 197 29.11 28.68 15.97
C THR A 197 30.04 29.52 16.84
N GLU A 198 30.39 29.03 18.02
CA GLU A 198 31.33 29.67 18.95
C GLU A 198 32.75 29.69 18.36
N ALA A 199 33.25 28.54 17.89
CA ALA A 199 34.54 28.43 17.22
C ALA A 199 34.65 29.34 15.98
N ARG A 200 33.56 29.52 15.22
CA ARG A 200 33.52 30.46 14.09
C ARG A 200 33.61 31.92 14.51
N ARG A 201 33.05 32.29 15.66
CA ARG A 201 33.15 33.66 16.20
C ARG A 201 34.59 33.93 16.64
N GLU A 202 35.16 33.05 17.43
CA GLU A 202 36.54 33.16 17.91
C GLU A 202 37.55 33.22 16.75
N ALA A 203 37.37 32.40 15.71
CA ALA A 203 38.23 32.43 14.54
C ALA A 203 38.20 33.78 13.80
N ARG A 204 37.04 34.47 13.78
CA ARG A 204 36.93 35.82 13.18
C ARG A 204 37.66 36.85 14.03
N GLU A 205 37.49 36.81 15.35
CA GLU A 205 38.16 37.72 16.28
C GLU A 205 39.69 37.57 16.18
N VAL A 206 40.21 36.34 16.16
CA VAL A 206 41.64 36.08 15.99
C VAL A 206 42.15 36.53 14.62
N ALA A 207 41.37 36.33 13.56
CA ALA A 207 41.74 36.79 12.23
C ALA A 207 41.81 38.32 12.13
N GLU A 208 40.89 39.03 12.78
CA GLU A 208 40.90 40.50 12.85
C GLU A 208 42.11 41.02 13.62
N VAL A 209 42.43 40.42 14.77
CA VAL A 209 43.63 40.79 15.55
C VAL A 209 44.91 40.61 14.73
N ARG A 210 45.04 39.50 14.00
CA ARG A 210 46.20 39.27 13.11
C ARG A 210 46.28 40.27 11.96
N ARG A 211 45.13 40.67 11.40
CA ARG A 211 45.09 41.71 10.34
C ARG A 211 45.55 43.06 10.86
N LEU A 212 45.11 43.46 12.06
CA LEU A 212 45.53 44.71 12.68
C LEU A 212 47.03 44.72 13.00
N ALA A 213 47.56 43.62 13.54
CA ALA A 213 48.99 43.48 13.81
C ALA A 213 49.85 43.59 12.54
N LEU A 214 49.40 42.98 11.42
CA LEU A 214 50.09 43.11 10.13
C LEU A 214 50.07 44.56 9.62
N ILE A 215 48.93 45.24 9.72
CA ILE A 215 48.82 46.65 9.29
C ILE A 215 49.79 47.52 10.09
N GLN A 216 49.85 47.36 11.41
CA GLN A 216 50.77 48.10 12.27
C GLN A 216 52.25 47.84 11.90
N HIS A 217 52.60 46.59 11.60
CA HIS A 217 53.96 46.25 11.18
C HIS A 217 54.32 46.87 9.81
N THR A 218 53.36 46.96 8.90
CA THR A 218 53.57 47.62 7.59
C THR A 218 53.66 49.14 7.69
N SER A 219 52.94 49.78 8.62
CA SER A 219 53.05 51.23 8.82
C SER A 219 54.37 51.60 9.48
N SER A 220 54.77 50.89 10.54
CA SER A 220 56.05 51.13 11.24
C SER A 220 57.25 50.98 10.29
N GLY A 221 57.26 49.96 9.43
CA GLY A 221 58.34 49.75 8.46
C GLY A 221 58.34 50.72 7.26
N LYS A 222 57.29 51.52 7.08
CA LYS A 222 57.24 52.61 6.09
C LYS A 222 57.81 53.90 6.67
N ASP A 223 57.59 54.14 7.96
CA ASP A 223 58.09 55.32 8.67
C ASP A 223 59.62 55.27 8.86
N GLU A 224 60.19 54.10 9.21
CA GLU A 224 61.65 53.91 9.30
C GLU A 224 62.37 54.11 7.95
N ARG A 225 61.73 53.69 6.85
CA ARG A 225 62.29 53.84 5.49
C ARG A 225 62.28 55.29 5.01
N CYS A 226 61.40 56.13 5.55
CA CYS A 226 61.35 57.55 5.24
C CYS A 226 62.34 58.36 6.10
N GLY A 227 62.62 57.93 7.33
CA GLY A 227 63.61 58.59 8.22
C GLY A 227 65.08 58.32 7.88
N THR A 228 65.39 57.24 7.14
CA THR A 228 66.77 56.89 6.77
C THR A 228 67.30 57.66 5.54
N LEU A 229 66.46 58.51 4.92
CA LEU A 229 66.84 59.31 3.75
C LEU A 229 67.23 60.77 4.09
N ASP A 230 67.17 61.18 5.36
CA ASP A 230 67.47 62.57 5.80
C ASP A 230 68.69 62.70 6.73
N GLY A 231 69.50 61.65 6.89
CA GLY A 231 70.69 61.65 7.74
C GLY A 231 72.00 61.42 6.97
N GLY A 232 72.36 62.38 6.11
CA GLY A 232 73.71 62.54 5.54
C GLY A 232 74.53 63.55 6.34
#